data_AF-A0A455W1E4-F1
#
_entry.id   AF-A0A455W1E4-F1
#
_cell.length_a   1.000
_cell.length_b   1.000
_cell.length_c   1.000
_cell.angle_alpha   90.00
_cell.angle_beta   90.00
_cell.angle_gamma   90.00
#
_symmetry.space_group_name_H-M   'P 1'
#
loop_
_entity.id
_entity.type
_entity.pdbx_description
1 polymer ?
#
loop_
_entity_poly.entity_id
_entity_poly.type
_entity_poly.pdbx_seq_one_letter_code
_entity_poly.pdbx_strand_id
1 'polypeptide(L)'
;MKCRSFVFALVLFSLSGSVLADTLGDLSVVTLSPGDGKAVIKNPSGKLSVVAIGESIGDTPYVVRQVLSGKLLVKDSGERGMGSLTWLHLSRSGAPSRVEVIREVEPKPAAFSVPGNSEL
;
A
#
# COMPACT_ATOMS: atom_id res chain seq x y z
N MET A 1 13.90 11.16 64.32
CA MET A 1 14.84 10.59 63.33
C MET A 1 14.16 9.44 62.60
N LYS A 2 14.46 9.28 61.31
CA LYS A 2 14.00 8.25 60.33
C LYS A 2 12.75 8.61 59.51
N CYS A 3 12.99 9.50 58.54
CA CYS A 3 12.34 9.52 57.24
C CYS A 3 12.62 8.21 56.49
N ARG A 4 11.60 7.57 55.93
CA ARG A 4 11.72 6.65 54.77
C ARG A 4 10.45 6.86 53.94
N SER A 5 10.45 7.92 53.13
CA SER A 5 10.69 7.86 51.68
C SER A 5 9.63 7.01 50.99
N PHE A 6 8.49 7.66 50.72
CA PHE A 6 7.43 7.18 49.85
C PHE A 6 7.93 7.40 48.42
N VAL A 7 8.67 6.43 47.88
CA VAL A 7 9.09 6.48 46.48
C VAL A 7 7.85 6.15 45.66
N PHE A 8 7.20 7.24 45.21
CA PHE A 8 6.23 7.28 44.13
C PHE A 8 6.92 6.66 42.90
N ALA A 9 6.80 5.34 42.74
CA ALA A 9 7.16 4.65 41.52
C ALA A 9 6.15 5.08 40.46
N LEU A 10 6.40 6.27 39.92
CA LEU A 10 5.70 6.84 38.80
C LEU A 10 5.86 5.84 37.66
N VAL A 11 4.76 5.14 37.42
CA VAL A 11 4.49 4.28 36.28
C VAL A 11 4.91 5.07 35.03
N LEU A 12 6.14 4.85 34.57
CA LEU A 12 6.55 5.10 33.20
C LEU A 12 5.76 4.08 32.39
N PHE A 13 4.50 4.44 32.19
CA PHE A 13 3.62 3.96 31.15
C PHE A 13 4.40 4.24 29.87
N SER A 14 5.18 3.25 29.44
CA SER A 14 5.68 3.16 28.09
C SER A 14 4.46 3.27 27.19
N LEU A 15 4.14 4.50 26.76
CA LEU A 15 3.43 4.74 25.52
C LEU A 15 4.35 4.17 24.44
N SER A 16 4.32 2.85 24.29
CA SER A 16 4.53 2.18 23.04
C SER A 16 3.46 2.77 22.13
N GLY A 17 3.80 3.90 21.49
CA GLY A 17 3.01 4.48 20.45
C GLY A 17 2.80 3.36 19.44
N SER A 18 1.58 2.82 19.41
CA SER A 18 1.14 1.97 18.35
C SER A 18 1.31 2.80 17.08
N VAL A 19 2.43 2.61 16.40
CA VAL A 19 2.60 2.97 15.00
C VAL A 19 1.59 2.08 14.28
N LEU A 20 0.35 2.56 14.25
CA LEU A 20 -0.70 2.02 13.41
C LEU A 20 -0.13 2.16 12.01
N ALA A 21 0.37 1.06 11.47
CA ALA A 21 0.81 1.01 10.09
C ALA A 21 -0.38 1.50 9.25
N ASP A 22 -0.26 2.70 8.67
CA ASP A 22 -1.29 3.28 7.83
C ASP A 22 -1.66 2.24 6.77
N THR A 23 -2.90 1.76 6.81
CA THR A 23 -3.33 0.75 5.84
C THR A 23 -3.55 1.44 4.51
N LEU A 24 -3.27 0.75 3.41
CA LEU A 24 -3.40 1.32 2.06
C LEU A 24 -4.82 1.85 1.78
N GLY A 25 -5.83 1.30 2.47
CA GLY A 25 -7.24 1.69 2.36
C GLY A 25 -7.59 3.02 3.01
N ASP A 26 -6.74 3.55 3.89
CA ASP A 26 -6.96 4.84 4.58
C ASP A 26 -6.28 6.01 3.88
N LEU A 27 -5.48 5.73 2.85
CA LEU A 27 -4.78 6.73 2.05
C LEU A 27 -5.72 7.34 1.01
N SER A 28 -5.58 8.64 0.76
CA SER A 28 -6.29 9.33 -0.33
C SER A 28 -5.29 9.85 -1.37
N VAL A 29 -5.37 9.36 -2.60
CA VAL A 29 -4.66 9.92 -3.74
C VAL A 29 -5.36 11.21 -4.15
N VAL A 30 -4.70 12.35 -3.96
CA VAL A 30 -5.28 13.69 -4.18
C VAL A 30 -5.09 14.16 -5.62
N THR A 31 -3.88 13.95 -6.16
CA THR A 31 -3.58 14.28 -7.56
C THR A 31 -2.52 13.35 -8.12
N LEU A 32 -2.49 13.25 -9.44
CA LEU A 32 -1.60 12.39 -10.21
C LEU A 32 -1.02 13.22 -11.37
N SER A 33 0.30 13.19 -11.53
CA SER A 33 0.99 13.69 -12.71
C SER A 33 1.68 12.51 -13.41
N PRO A 34 1.01 11.87 -14.39
CA PRO A 34 1.62 10.78 -15.15
C PRO A 34 2.86 11.22 -15.93
N GLY A 35 2.88 12.46 -16.42
CA GLY A 35 4.02 13.01 -17.18
C GLY A 35 5.29 13.14 -16.35
N ASP A 36 5.15 13.50 -15.07
CA ASP A 36 6.28 13.61 -14.15
C ASP A 36 6.55 12.32 -13.37
N GLY A 37 5.68 11.32 -13.49
CA GLY A 37 5.74 10.10 -12.69
C GLY A 37 5.54 10.35 -11.18
N LYS A 38 4.68 11.31 -10.81
CA LYS A 38 4.45 11.73 -9.42
C LYS A 38 2.99 11.64 -9.01
N ALA A 39 2.76 11.41 -7.72
CA ALA A 39 1.44 11.44 -7.11
C ALA A 39 1.49 12.24 -5.80
N VAL A 40 0.37 12.89 -5.46
CA VAL A 40 0.18 13.48 -4.13
C VAL A 40 -0.77 12.59 -3.35
N ILE A 41 -0.32 12.17 -2.17
CA ILE A 41 -1.06 11.29 -1.28
C ILE A 41 -1.33 12.04 0.02
N LYS A 42 -2.55 11.85 0.54
CA LYS A 42 -2.96 12.30 1.86
C LYS A 42 -3.02 11.10 2.78
N ASN A 43 -2.31 11.17 3.89
CA ASN A 43 -2.33 10.16 4.95
C ASN A 43 -3.60 10.34 5.81
N PRO A 44 -4.02 9.34 6.59
CA PRO A 44 -5.15 9.47 7.53
C PRO A 44 -4.92 10.56 8.59
N SER A 45 -3.66 10.89 8.92
CA SER A 45 -3.30 12.05 9.75
C SER A 45 -3.60 13.41 9.10
N GLY A 46 -4.02 13.43 7.84
CA GLY A 46 -4.29 14.62 7.05
C GLY A 46 -3.06 15.22 6.37
N LYS A 47 -1.86 14.70 6.64
CA LYS A 47 -0.60 15.16 6.03
C LYS A 47 -0.57 14.83 4.54
N LEU A 48 -0.14 15.79 3.73
CA LEU A 48 0.12 15.61 2.30
C LEU A 48 1.59 15.27 2.06
N SER A 49 1.83 14.34 1.15
CA SER A 49 3.16 13.98 0.68
C SER A 49 3.15 13.82 -0.84
N VAL A 50 4.28 14.13 -1.47
CA VAL A 50 4.52 13.84 -2.89
C VAL A 50 5.35 12.56 -2.94
N VAL A 51 4.93 11.61 -3.78
CA VAL A 51 5.66 10.36 -4.01
C VAL A 51 5.94 10.19 -5.50
N ALA A 52 7.14 9.70 -5.83
CA ALA A 52 7.56 9.39 -7.19
C ALA A 52 7.63 7.88 -7.42
N ILE A 53 7.72 7.48 -8.69
CA ILE A 53 8.00 6.08 -9.07
C ILE A 53 9.30 5.62 -8.41
N GLY A 54 9.24 4.46 -7.74
CA GLY A 54 10.35 3.87 -6.99
C GLY A 54 10.39 4.25 -5.51
N GLU A 55 9.61 5.24 -5.08
CA GLU A 55 9.54 5.65 -3.67
C GLU A 55 8.47 4.88 -2.89
N SER A 56 8.70 4.74 -1.58
CA SER A 56 7.73 4.21 -0.63
C SER A 56 6.66 5.23 -0.29
N ILE A 57 5.44 4.76 -0.04
CA ILE A 57 4.34 5.63 0.36
C ILE A 57 4.33 5.78 1.89
N GLY A 58 4.85 6.89 2.38
CA GLY A 58 4.91 7.18 3.82
C GLY A 58 5.58 6.05 4.61
N ASP A 59 4.94 5.61 5.69
CA ASP A 59 5.42 4.51 6.54
C ASP A 59 4.85 3.13 6.13
N THR A 60 4.28 3.03 4.93
CA THR A 60 3.70 1.77 4.42
C THR A 60 4.76 0.91 3.72
N PRO A 61 4.56 -0.43 3.65
CA PRO A 61 5.49 -1.31 2.93
C PRO A 61 5.35 -1.22 1.40
N TYR A 62 4.61 -0.26 0.86
CA TYR A 62 4.29 -0.20 -0.57
C TYR A 62 5.15 0.79 -1.32
N VAL A 63 5.66 0.34 -2.47
CA VAL A 63 6.50 1.14 -3.38
C VAL A 63 5.72 1.46 -4.65
N VAL A 64 5.78 2.72 -5.08
CA VAL A 64 5.15 3.16 -6.33
C VAL A 64 5.86 2.52 -7.52
N ARG A 65 5.10 1.85 -8.39
CA ARG A 65 5.62 1.26 -9.63
C ARG A 65 5.25 2.05 -10.87
N GLN A 66 4.07 2.66 -10.87
CA GLN A 66 3.60 3.40 -12.03
C GLN A 66 2.54 4.43 -11.63
N VAL A 67 2.58 5.60 -12.27
CA VAL A 67 1.56 6.64 -12.16
C VAL A 67 0.79 6.70 -13.48
N LEU A 68 -0.53 6.51 -13.44
CA LEU A 68 -1.42 6.59 -14.59
C LEU A 68 -2.48 7.66 -14.38
N SER A 69 -3.13 8.08 -15.47
CA SER A 69 -4.28 8.99 -15.39
C SER A 69 -5.41 8.34 -14.57
N GLY A 70 -5.63 8.85 -13.36
CA GLY A 70 -6.72 8.41 -12.47
C GLY A 70 -6.41 7.21 -11.57
N LYS A 71 -5.24 6.57 -11.68
CA LYS A 71 -4.83 5.49 -10.77
C LYS A 71 -3.32 5.37 -10.60
N LEU A 72 -2.91 4.84 -9.46
CA LEU A 72 -1.53 4.63 -9.05
C LEU A 72 -1.30 3.13 -8.85
N LEU A 73 -0.25 2.57 -9.47
CA LEU A 73 0.18 1.20 -9.24
C LEU A 73 1.21 1.16 -8.13
N VAL A 74 0.94 0.33 -7.12
CA VAL A 74 1.86 0.09 -6.01
C VAL A 74 2.15 -1.39 -5.89
N LYS A 75 3.35 -1.71 -5.39
CA LYS A 75 3.76 -3.08 -5.10
C LYS A 75 4.16 -3.19 -3.64
N ASP A 76 3.68 -4.22 -2.97
CA ASP A 76 4.17 -4.58 -1.63
C ASP A 76 5.67 -4.94 -1.69
N SER A 77 6.48 -4.29 -0.86
CA SER A 77 7.92 -4.49 -0.72
C SER A 77 8.28 -5.61 0.27
N GLY A 78 7.31 -6.29 0.87
CA GLY A 78 7.55 -7.39 1.81
C GLY A 78 8.34 -8.56 1.22
N GLU A 79 9.17 -9.20 2.06
CA GLU A 79 10.12 -10.29 1.70
C GLU A 79 9.48 -11.57 1.12
N ARG A 80 8.16 -11.74 1.21
CA ARG A 80 7.50 -12.97 0.77
C ARG A 80 7.17 -12.94 -0.73
N GLY A 81 8.21 -13.07 -1.55
CA GLY A 81 8.23 -13.80 -2.84
C GLY A 81 7.32 -13.40 -4.01
N MET A 82 6.18 -12.77 -3.78
CA MET A 82 5.21 -12.33 -4.81
C MET A 82 4.48 -11.11 -4.26
N GLY A 83 5.18 -9.97 -4.26
CA GLY A 83 4.58 -8.70 -3.85
C GLY A 83 3.34 -8.42 -4.68
N SER A 84 2.17 -8.34 -4.03
CA SER A 84 0.90 -8.09 -4.69
C SER A 84 0.93 -6.71 -5.34
N LEU A 85 0.51 -6.66 -6.60
CA LEU A 85 0.29 -5.40 -7.28
C LEU A 85 -1.08 -4.87 -6.90
N THR A 86 -1.17 -3.59 -6.56
CA THR A 86 -2.40 -2.98 -6.10
C THR A 86 -2.61 -1.64 -6.80
N TRP A 87 -3.82 -1.41 -7.28
CA TRP A 87 -4.26 -0.12 -7.81
C TRP A 87 -4.86 0.73 -6.69
N LEU A 88 -4.41 1.98 -6.63
CA LEU A 88 -5.04 3.04 -5.86
C LEU A 88 -5.67 4.05 -6.81
N HIS A 89 -6.99 4.19 -6.75
CA HIS A 89 -7.69 5.15 -7.60
C HIS A 89 -7.62 6.57 -7.04
N LEU A 90 -7.66 7.56 -7.92
CA LEU A 90 -7.81 8.96 -7.53
C LEU A 90 -9.04 9.12 -6.62
N SER A 91 -8.84 9.77 -5.49
CA SER A 91 -9.88 10.03 -4.51
C SER A 91 -10.97 10.93 -5.10
N ARG A 92 -12.23 10.63 -4.78
CA ARG A 92 -13.33 11.57 -4.99
C ARG A 92 -13.42 12.49 -3.76
N SER A 93 -13.05 13.75 -3.93
CA SER A 93 -13.23 14.79 -2.90
C SER A 93 -12.53 14.52 -1.56
N GLY A 94 -11.35 13.90 -1.57
CA GLY A 94 -10.54 13.68 -0.37
C GLY A 94 -10.95 12.46 0.48
N ALA A 95 -11.99 11.73 0.08
CA ALA A 95 -12.34 10.43 0.65
C ALA A 95 -11.21 9.40 0.45
N PRO A 96 -11.16 8.30 1.22
CA PRO A 96 -10.16 7.27 1.01
C PRO A 96 -10.18 6.73 -0.42
N SER A 97 -9.00 6.42 -0.96
CA SER A 97 -8.86 5.90 -2.32
C SER A 97 -9.43 4.49 -2.41
N ARG A 98 -10.11 4.21 -3.53
CA ARG A 98 -10.51 2.83 -3.83
C ARG A 98 -9.26 1.99 -4.10
N VAL A 99 -9.18 0.85 -3.44
CA VAL A 99 -8.10 -0.13 -3.55
C VAL A 99 -8.56 -1.32 -4.40
N GLU A 100 -7.77 -1.73 -5.39
CA GLU A 100 -8.01 -2.94 -6.19
C GLU A 100 -6.74 -3.78 -6.26
N VAL A 101 -6.76 -4.96 -5.64
CA VAL A 101 -5.63 -5.89 -5.63
C VAL A 101 -5.63 -6.71 -6.92
N ILE A 102 -4.53 -6.64 -7.66
CA ILE A 102 -4.31 -7.43 -8.87
C ILE A 102 -3.86 -8.82 -8.43
N ARG A 103 -4.71 -9.83 -8.69
CA ARG A 103 -4.34 -11.24 -8.54
C ARG A 103 -3.80 -11.72 -9.86
N GLU A 104 -2.60 -12.31 -9.84
CA GLU A 104 -2.10 -13.06 -10.98
C GLU A 104 -2.97 -14.31 -11.13
N VAL A 105 -3.74 -14.38 -12.22
CA VAL A 105 -4.51 -15.56 -12.57
C VAL A 105 -3.58 -16.43 -13.40
N GLU A 106 -3.24 -17.60 -12.87
CA GLU A 106 -2.48 -18.60 -13.63
C GLU A 106 -3.25 -18.92 -14.92
N PRO A 107 -2.64 -18.77 -16.10
CA PRO A 107 -3.33 -19.04 -17.35
C PRO A 107 -3.68 -20.53 -17.40
N LYS A 108 -4.98 -20.85 -17.33
CA LYS A 108 -5.47 -22.21 -17.50
C LYS A 108 -4.98 -22.72 -18.87
N PRO A 109 -4.22 -23.82 -18.95
CA PRO A 109 -3.79 -24.37 -20.23
C PRO A 109 -5.01 -24.63 -21.10
N ALA A 110 -5.06 -24.01 -22.28
CA ALA A 110 -6.05 -24.35 -23.28
C ALA A 110 -5.78 -25.79 -23.71
N ALA A 111 -6.69 -26.71 -23.38
CA ALA A 111 -6.65 -28.06 -23.91
C ALA A 111 -6.99 -27.97 -25.41
N PHE A 112 -5.97 -27.83 -26.25
CA PHE A 112 -6.09 -28.03 -27.69
C PHE A 112 -6.29 -29.53 -27.93
N SER A 113 -7.53 -29.97 -28.02
CA SER A 113 -7.86 -31.30 -28.52
C SER A 113 -7.58 -31.32 -30.03
N VAL A 114 -6.43 -31.85 -30.44
CA VAL A 114 -6.14 -32.13 -31.84
C VAL A 114 -7.04 -33.31 -32.26
N PRO A 115 -7.93 -33.16 -33.26
CA PRO A 115 -8.65 -34.31 -33.80
C PRO A 115 -7.64 -35.26 -34.43
N GLY A 116 -7.63 -36.51 -33.98
CA GLY A 116 -6.79 -37.56 -34.56
C GLY A 116 -7.11 -37.72 -36.04
N ASN A 117 -6.10 -37.56 -36.89
CA ASN A 117 -6.15 -37.98 -38.27
C ASN A 117 -6.07 -39.52 -38.31
N SER A 118 -7.24 -40.16 -38.27
CA SER A 118 -7.37 -41.55 -38.67
C SER A 118 -7.20 -41.62 -40.19
N GLU A 119 -5.94 -41.56 -40.67
CA GLU A 119 -5.63 -41.99 -42.03
C GLU A 119 -5.37 -43.50 -42.03
N LEU A 120 -5.98 -44.11 -43.05
CA LEU A 120 -6.15 -45.53 -43.35
C LEU A 120 -4.84 -46.28 -43.60
#